data_AF-F4KV13-F1
#
_entry.id   AF-F4KV13-F1
#
_cell.length_a   1.000
_cell.length_b   1.000
_cell.length_c   1.000
_cell.angle_alpha   90.00
_cell.angle_beta   90.00
_cell.angle_gamma   90.00
#
_symmetry.space_group_name_H-M   'P 1'
#
loop_
_entity.id
_entity.type
_entity.pdbx_description
1 polymer ?
#
loop_
_entity_poly.entity_id
_entity_poly.type
_entity_poly.pdbx_seq_one_letter_code
_entity_poly.pdbx_strand_id
1 'polypeptide(L)'
;MKTKLVLWGTNAQNERLLIALELMPEENKVKAFTFPEQIATEEFSQLMLKEWRDGNAVEFPEGFSVEERELTLSGSILPDGVKAEREDIVQRAQTEWHFIVLSSRLYHTYHSELNEYKDRIEKALRFESGLWDELKGFWDKVQVQVRDRNLFREHADALRDRTNELFTSLKELRGKLDEEFERLSKDNYDRFTQMLTDVEKKVSDGLRLQPLFDDLKEMQRKFREAKLTKDHRTKIWDRLDLAFKVIKEKRFGTSSNTTTAGGATAAGDDRSPGERLNRRYEGLMSAIDKMEKSIKRDEDDLDFQKRKVANTDGQLEAQIRQAKILMIEERIRSKREKLGEMLQTREELDRRVETQKERDAKKAEQDKIHEAKRAAEEKIKSEIKAAADARKEDEDKLAKAAEQLKVEKGVPPVAKPEETPPPPAEESLFEAVITTVGDSVTDVVDTLKAVSEVVGDKIGDLVEDLKEAWENSAKTEEPEAAKEEIVEDNVAEEAAVEDKVEVEVEAIVEEEAVEEEQPSNPADEPKAENSTAEDEDAEKKDPIE
;
A
#
# COMPACT_ATOMS: atom_id res chain seq x y z
N MET A 1 52.13 -4.88 10.93
CA MET A 1 53.11 -5.84 10.36
C MET A 1 54.34 -5.04 9.96
N LYS A 2 55.56 -5.59 10.07
CA LYS A 2 56.79 -4.87 9.68
C LYS A 2 57.16 -5.20 8.24
N THR A 3 57.49 -4.21 7.42
CA THR A 3 57.92 -4.38 6.02
C THR A 3 59.41 -4.74 5.87
N LYS A 4 60.16 -4.78 6.97
CA LYS A 4 61.59 -5.09 7.02
C LYS A 4 61.88 -6.25 7.96
N LEU A 5 62.80 -7.12 7.56
CA LEU A 5 63.27 -8.26 8.34
C LEU A 5 64.80 -8.34 8.30
N VAL A 6 65.43 -8.66 9.43
CA VAL A 6 66.87 -8.90 9.54
C VAL A 6 67.09 -10.23 10.26
N LEU A 7 67.93 -11.09 9.68
CA LEU A 7 68.24 -12.43 10.19
C LEU A 7 69.66 -12.87 9.79
N TRP A 8 70.20 -13.85 10.51
CA TRP A 8 71.42 -14.55 10.10
C TRP A 8 71.09 -15.78 9.25
N GLY A 9 72.04 -16.17 8.41
CA GLY A 9 71.94 -17.32 7.51
C GLY A 9 73.30 -17.80 7.02
N THR A 10 73.28 -18.79 6.13
CA THR A 10 74.47 -19.36 5.48
C THR A 10 74.36 -19.36 3.96
N ASN A 11 75.49 -19.22 3.27
CA ASN A 11 75.57 -19.39 1.82
C ASN A 11 75.78 -20.86 1.42
N ALA A 12 75.87 -21.14 0.11
CA ALA A 12 76.11 -22.48 -0.44
C ALA A 12 77.45 -23.11 -0.01
N GLN A 13 78.40 -22.29 0.45
CA GLN A 13 79.71 -22.67 0.99
C GLN A 13 79.66 -23.00 2.50
N ASN A 14 78.52 -22.75 3.17
CA ASN A 14 78.31 -22.79 4.63
C ASN A 14 79.04 -21.68 5.41
N GLU A 15 79.45 -20.60 4.75
CA GLU A 15 79.92 -19.38 5.41
C GLU A 15 78.71 -18.60 5.93
N ARG A 16 78.88 -17.92 7.08
CA ARG A 16 77.81 -17.15 7.71
C ARG A 16 77.64 -15.78 7.05
N LEU A 17 76.40 -15.30 6.98
CA LEU A 17 76.07 -13.97 6.49
C LEU A 17 74.83 -13.38 7.18
N LEU A 18 74.76 -12.05 7.20
CA LEU A 18 73.60 -11.29 7.64
C LEU A 18 72.72 -11.01 6.41
N ILE A 19 71.41 -11.26 6.54
CA ILE A 19 70.40 -11.02 5.51
C ILE A 19 69.48 -9.92 6.02
N ALA A 20 69.28 -8.89 5.21
CA ALA A 20 68.28 -7.85 5.44
C ALA A 20 67.30 -7.84 4.25
N LEU A 21 66.01 -8.04 4.52
CA LEU A 21 64.95 -8.12 3.52
C LEU A 21 63.99 -6.93 3.69
N GLU A 22 63.63 -6.27 2.59
CA GLU A 22 62.72 -5.12 2.53
C GLU A 22 61.60 -5.37 1.50
N LEU A 23 60.35 -5.32 1.95
CA LEU A 23 59.17 -5.39 1.10
C LEU A 23 58.94 -4.07 0.37
N MET A 24 58.70 -4.13 -0.93
CA MET A 24 58.19 -3.04 -1.77
C MET A 24 56.74 -3.38 -2.17
N PRO A 25 55.72 -2.89 -1.43
CA PRO A 25 54.35 -3.39 -1.58
C PRO A 25 53.75 -3.13 -2.97
N GLU A 26 53.98 -1.94 -3.51
CA GLU A 26 53.44 -1.49 -4.80
C GLU A 26 54.02 -2.26 -6.00
N GLU A 27 55.23 -2.80 -5.88
CA GLU A 27 55.89 -3.60 -6.92
C GLU A 27 55.68 -5.12 -6.75
N ASN A 28 55.07 -5.58 -5.65
CA ASN A 28 55.05 -6.99 -5.23
C ASN A 28 56.46 -7.63 -5.19
N LYS A 29 57.47 -6.88 -4.72
CA LYS A 29 58.87 -7.32 -4.67
C LYS A 29 59.43 -7.32 -3.25
N VAL A 30 60.45 -8.15 -3.03
CA VAL A 30 61.36 -8.10 -1.90
C VAL A 30 62.75 -7.73 -2.40
N LYS A 31 63.38 -6.73 -1.79
CA LYS A 31 64.81 -6.44 -1.89
C LYS A 31 65.55 -7.23 -0.81
N ALA A 32 66.53 -8.02 -1.22
CA ALA A 32 67.38 -8.79 -0.34
C ALA A 32 68.81 -8.25 -0.38
N PHE A 33 69.26 -7.73 0.76
CA PHE A 33 70.64 -7.30 0.99
C PHE A 33 71.37 -8.39 1.78
N THR A 34 72.55 -8.81 1.32
CA THR A 34 73.39 -9.77 2.04
C THR A 34 74.77 -9.22 2.34
N PHE A 35 75.22 -9.44 3.57
CA PHE A 35 76.49 -8.97 4.12
C PHE A 35 77.30 -10.17 4.64
N PRO A 36 78.48 -10.49 4.08
CA PRO A 36 79.36 -11.53 4.62
C PRO A 36 79.74 -11.28 6.08
N GLU A 37 79.98 -12.34 6.87
CA GLU A 37 80.40 -12.24 8.29
C GLU A 37 81.65 -11.36 8.52
N GLN A 38 82.53 -11.25 7.52
CA GLN A 38 83.71 -10.37 7.51
C GLN A 38 83.37 -8.87 7.61
N ILE A 39 82.15 -8.50 7.19
CA ILE A 39 81.65 -7.12 7.08
C ILE A 39 80.49 -6.89 8.08
N ALA A 40 79.70 -7.93 8.37
CA ALA A 40 78.60 -7.90 9.33
C ALA A 40 79.09 -7.93 10.79
N THR A 41 79.72 -6.85 11.25
CA THR A 41 80.16 -6.72 12.65
C THR A 41 78.98 -6.84 13.63
N GLU A 42 79.25 -7.25 14.86
CA GLU A 42 78.19 -7.41 15.87
C GLU A 42 77.44 -6.10 16.11
N GLU A 43 78.15 -4.97 16.18
CA GLU A 43 77.59 -3.61 16.27
C GLU A 43 76.65 -3.30 15.10
N PHE A 44 77.09 -3.53 13.85
CA PHE A 44 76.25 -3.33 12.66
C PHE A 44 75.01 -4.23 12.68
N SER A 45 75.15 -5.50 13.09
CA SER A 45 74.01 -6.42 13.19
C SER A 45 72.96 -5.95 14.22
N GLN A 46 73.41 -5.42 15.36
CA GLN A 46 72.51 -4.85 16.37
C GLN A 46 71.82 -3.58 15.88
N LEU A 47 72.54 -2.72 15.14
CA LEU A 47 72.02 -1.48 14.59
C LEU A 47 70.99 -1.77 13.48
N MET A 48 71.24 -2.75 12.60
CA MET A 48 70.26 -3.26 11.63
C MET A 48 69.02 -3.86 12.29
N LEU A 49 69.18 -4.60 13.39
CA LEU A 49 68.07 -5.21 14.14
C LEU A 49 67.22 -4.21 14.95
N LYS A 50 67.80 -3.08 15.37
CA LYS A 50 67.12 -2.03 16.15
C LYS A 50 66.54 -0.92 15.30
N GLU A 51 67.31 -0.40 14.34
CA GLU A 51 66.99 0.83 13.62
C GLU A 51 66.46 0.54 12.22
N TRP A 52 67.24 -0.17 11.37
CA TRP A 52 66.81 -0.44 9.99
C TRP A 52 65.51 -1.25 9.93
N ARG A 53 65.41 -2.32 10.73
CA ARG A 53 64.20 -3.18 10.81
C ARG A 53 62.94 -2.41 11.27
N ASP A 54 63.11 -1.29 11.96
CA ASP A 54 62.02 -0.48 12.50
C ASP A 54 61.72 0.76 11.62
N GLY A 55 62.46 0.92 10.50
CA GLY A 55 62.18 1.87 9.43
C GLY A 55 63.26 2.95 9.26
N ASN A 56 64.18 3.10 10.21
CA ASN A 56 65.18 4.17 10.20
C ASN A 56 66.24 3.96 9.09
N ALA A 57 66.86 5.06 8.67
CA ALA A 57 67.99 5.03 7.76
C ALA A 57 69.25 4.49 8.46
N VAL A 58 70.00 3.61 7.78
CA VAL A 58 71.25 3.01 8.26
C VAL A 58 72.24 2.98 7.10
N GLU A 59 73.47 3.42 7.34
CA GLU A 59 74.53 3.35 6.33
C GLU A 59 75.03 1.90 6.18
N PHE A 60 75.12 1.42 4.94
CA PHE A 60 75.55 0.05 4.64
C PHE A 60 77.06 0.01 4.34
N PRO A 61 77.83 -0.86 5.00
CA PRO A 61 79.27 -1.00 4.75
C PRO A 61 79.54 -1.59 3.36
N GLU A 62 80.63 -1.17 2.72
CA GLU A 62 81.01 -1.63 1.37
C GLU A 62 81.17 -3.16 1.30
N GLY A 63 80.77 -3.75 0.16
CA GLY A 63 80.86 -5.20 -0.09
C GLY A 63 79.57 -6.00 0.13
N PHE A 64 78.44 -5.34 0.37
CA PHE A 64 77.12 -5.98 0.32
C PHE A 64 76.69 -6.32 -1.13
N SER A 65 75.82 -7.31 -1.28
CA SER A 65 75.14 -7.59 -2.55
C SER A 65 73.62 -7.41 -2.43
N VAL A 66 72.96 -7.09 -3.54
CA VAL A 66 71.51 -6.83 -3.62
C VAL A 66 70.88 -7.74 -4.65
N GLU A 67 69.75 -8.36 -4.30
CA GLU A 67 68.89 -9.11 -5.21
C GLU A 67 67.44 -8.59 -5.09
N GLU A 68 66.70 -8.54 -6.21
CA GLU A 68 65.25 -8.30 -6.22
C GLU A 68 64.51 -9.59 -6.57
N ARG A 69 63.51 -9.98 -5.76
CA ARG A 69 62.66 -11.15 -6.00
C ARG A 69 61.19 -10.77 -5.97
N GLU A 70 60.37 -11.39 -6.82
CA GLU A 70 58.91 -11.27 -6.75
C GLU A 70 58.37 -12.03 -5.53
N LEU A 71 57.45 -11.41 -4.79
CA LEU A 71 56.81 -12.05 -3.65
C LEU A 71 55.73 -13.02 -4.14
N THR A 72 55.89 -14.30 -3.81
CA THR A 72 54.96 -15.38 -4.15
C THR A 72 54.67 -16.25 -2.92
N LEU A 73 53.56 -16.98 -2.93
CA LEU A 73 53.16 -17.88 -1.83
C LEU A 73 54.01 -19.15 -1.73
N SER A 74 54.68 -19.55 -2.82
CA SER A 74 55.39 -20.84 -2.94
C SER A 74 56.88 -20.72 -3.28
N GLY A 75 57.37 -19.53 -3.68
CA GLY A 75 58.79 -19.26 -3.85
C GLY A 75 59.49 -18.96 -2.51
N SER A 76 60.81 -18.74 -2.56
CA SER A 76 61.58 -18.25 -1.41
C SER A 76 61.84 -16.75 -1.54
N ILE A 77 61.66 -16.01 -0.45
CA ILE A 77 62.07 -14.59 -0.36
C ILE A 77 63.57 -14.41 -0.03
N LEU A 78 64.32 -15.51 0.11
CA LEU A 78 65.77 -15.50 0.29
C LEU A 78 66.51 -15.57 -1.06
N PRO A 79 67.72 -14.99 -1.17
CA PRO A 79 68.62 -15.13 -2.33
C PRO A 79 68.96 -16.58 -2.69
N ASP A 80 69.42 -16.81 -3.92
CA ASP A 80 69.78 -18.15 -4.39
C ASP A 80 70.95 -18.77 -3.60
N GLY A 81 70.77 -20.03 -3.22
CA GLY A 81 71.77 -20.78 -2.43
C GLY A 81 71.89 -20.35 -0.96
N VAL A 82 71.09 -19.39 -0.49
CA VAL A 82 71.11 -18.91 0.90
C VAL A 82 70.04 -19.60 1.75
N LYS A 83 70.43 -20.02 2.97
CA LYS A 83 69.52 -20.58 3.98
C LYS A 83 69.47 -19.71 5.24
N ALA A 84 68.30 -19.60 5.84
CA ALA A 84 68.11 -18.87 7.10
C ALA A 84 68.45 -19.74 8.32
N GLU A 85 69.01 -19.15 9.38
CA GLU A 85 69.09 -19.83 10.70
C GLU A 85 67.71 -20.05 11.33
N ARG A 86 66.70 -19.28 10.92
CA ARG A 86 65.31 -19.34 11.41
C ARG A 86 64.31 -19.20 10.27
N GLU A 87 64.06 -20.32 9.58
CA GLU A 87 63.10 -20.40 8.48
C GLU A 87 61.65 -20.05 8.92
N ASP A 88 61.28 -20.27 10.18
CA ASP A 88 59.94 -19.92 10.71
C ASP A 88 59.65 -18.41 10.62
N ILE A 89 60.66 -17.57 10.82
CA ILE A 89 60.53 -16.11 10.75
C ILE A 89 60.42 -15.67 9.29
N VAL A 90 61.14 -16.33 8.38
CA VAL A 90 61.05 -16.08 6.93
C VAL A 90 59.64 -16.42 6.44
N GLN A 91 59.10 -17.59 6.82
CA GLN A 91 57.74 -18.01 6.45
C GLN A 91 56.65 -17.11 7.06
N ARG A 92 56.81 -16.67 8.31
CA ARG A 92 55.90 -15.70 8.95
C ARG A 92 55.94 -14.34 8.25
N ALA A 93 57.13 -13.83 7.94
CA ALA A 93 57.27 -12.58 7.20
C ALA A 93 56.68 -12.69 5.78
N GLN A 94 56.92 -13.81 5.09
CA GLN A 94 56.36 -14.08 3.76
C GLN A 94 54.82 -14.04 3.75
N THR A 95 54.16 -14.63 4.76
CA THR A 95 52.69 -14.58 4.86
C THR A 95 52.16 -13.21 5.30
N GLU A 96 52.79 -12.54 6.27
CA GLU A 96 52.47 -11.14 6.62
C GLU A 96 52.62 -10.20 5.41
N TRP A 97 53.69 -10.36 4.64
CA TRP A 97 54.00 -9.51 3.48
C TRP A 97 53.07 -9.76 2.31
N HIS A 98 52.67 -11.01 2.08
CA HIS A 98 51.68 -11.31 1.05
C HIS A 98 50.32 -10.70 1.41
N PHE A 99 49.94 -10.72 2.70
CA PHE A 99 48.76 -9.99 3.19
C PHE A 99 48.90 -8.47 3.00
N ILE A 100 50.06 -7.87 3.30
CA ILE A 100 50.30 -6.43 3.04
C ILE A 100 50.03 -6.09 1.56
N VAL A 101 50.65 -6.81 0.62
CA VAL A 101 50.49 -6.54 -0.82
C VAL A 101 49.03 -6.71 -1.26
N LEU A 102 48.36 -7.80 -0.86
CA LEU A 102 46.97 -8.04 -1.24
C LEU A 102 46.02 -6.97 -0.68
N SER A 103 46.19 -6.59 0.59
CA SER A 103 45.41 -5.53 1.26
C SER A 103 45.57 -4.18 0.57
N SER A 104 46.81 -3.76 0.26
CA SER A 104 47.07 -2.51 -0.45
C SER A 104 46.58 -2.53 -1.89
N ARG A 105 46.73 -3.64 -2.61
CA ARG A 105 46.20 -3.80 -3.98
C ARG A 105 44.66 -3.76 -4.01
N LEU A 106 44.00 -4.37 -3.02
CA LEU A 106 42.55 -4.36 -2.86
C LEU A 106 42.05 -2.94 -2.55
N TYR A 107 42.73 -2.23 -1.64
CA TYR A 107 42.47 -0.82 -1.36
C TYR A 107 42.62 0.07 -2.60
N HIS A 108 43.71 -0.06 -3.37
CA HIS A 108 43.90 0.73 -4.60
C HIS A 108 42.82 0.46 -5.65
N THR A 109 42.38 -0.80 -5.79
CA THR A 109 41.28 -1.18 -6.69
C THR A 109 39.98 -0.47 -6.28
N TYR A 110 39.60 -0.56 -5.00
CA TYR A 110 38.41 0.10 -4.47
C TYR A 110 38.53 1.64 -4.43
N HIS A 111 39.73 2.19 -4.30
CA HIS A 111 39.97 3.63 -4.43
C HIS A 111 39.75 4.08 -5.89
N SER A 112 40.16 3.29 -6.88
CA SER A 112 39.86 3.56 -8.30
C SER A 112 38.35 3.51 -8.56
N GLU A 113 37.64 2.47 -8.11
CA GLU A 113 36.17 2.41 -8.19
C GLU A 113 35.52 3.66 -7.56
N LEU A 114 35.94 4.09 -6.36
CA LEU A 114 35.44 5.32 -5.73
C LEU A 114 35.74 6.60 -6.51
N ASN A 115 36.90 6.69 -7.16
CA ASN A 115 37.22 7.83 -8.02
C ASN A 115 36.30 7.85 -9.25
N GLU A 116 35.94 6.69 -9.82
CA GLU A 116 34.95 6.58 -10.89
C GLU A 116 33.52 6.93 -10.43
N TYR A 117 33.13 6.56 -9.20
CA TYR A 117 31.87 7.05 -8.60
C TYR A 117 31.89 8.57 -8.45
N LYS A 118 32.98 9.14 -7.92
CA LYS A 118 33.16 10.59 -7.76
C LYS A 118 33.04 11.31 -9.10
N ASP A 119 33.78 10.87 -10.11
CA ASP A 119 33.79 11.44 -11.46
C ASP A 119 32.40 11.44 -12.11
N ARG A 120 31.56 10.44 -11.82
CA ARG A 120 30.17 10.38 -12.32
C ARG A 120 29.23 11.29 -11.53
N ILE A 121 29.38 11.36 -10.21
CA ILE A 121 28.57 12.22 -9.33
C ILE A 121 28.86 13.72 -9.59
N GLU A 122 30.12 14.11 -9.80
CA GLU A 122 30.49 15.50 -10.13
C GLU A 122 29.97 15.94 -11.52
N LYS A 123 29.76 14.99 -12.44
CA LYS A 123 29.18 15.24 -13.77
C LYS A 123 27.65 15.14 -13.80
N ALA A 124 27.01 14.69 -12.72
CA ALA A 124 25.57 14.49 -12.64
C ALA A 124 24.83 15.83 -12.43
N LEU A 125 24.12 16.30 -13.46
CA LEU A 125 23.33 17.54 -13.41
C LEU A 125 22.09 17.45 -12.49
N ARG A 126 21.66 16.24 -12.12
CA ARG A 126 20.52 15.95 -11.25
C ARG A 126 20.78 14.67 -10.45
N PHE A 127 20.01 14.45 -9.38
CA PHE A 127 20.04 13.17 -8.67
C PHE A 127 19.56 12.01 -9.55
N GLU A 128 20.35 10.94 -9.57
CA GLU A 128 20.02 9.67 -10.23
C GLU A 128 20.00 8.56 -9.18
N SER A 129 18.90 7.80 -9.10
CA SER A 129 18.80 6.69 -8.14
C SER A 129 19.76 5.54 -8.45
N GLY A 130 20.11 5.33 -9.72
CA GLY A 130 21.08 4.33 -10.14
C GLY A 130 22.45 4.54 -9.46
N LEU A 131 23.00 5.75 -9.52
CA LEU A 131 24.27 6.08 -8.86
C LEU A 131 24.23 5.87 -7.34
N TRP A 132 23.07 6.10 -6.71
CA TRP A 132 22.88 5.84 -5.28
C TRP A 132 22.89 4.34 -4.95
N ASP A 133 22.14 3.54 -5.71
CA ASP A 133 22.04 2.09 -5.48
C ASP A 133 23.34 1.36 -5.88
N GLU A 134 24.06 1.83 -6.91
CA GLU A 134 25.39 1.34 -7.26
C GLU A 134 26.44 1.69 -6.18
N LEU A 135 26.48 2.93 -5.68
CA LEU A 135 27.41 3.32 -4.60
C LEU A 135 27.13 2.54 -3.31
N LYS A 136 25.86 2.23 -3.04
CA LYS A 136 25.49 1.31 -1.95
C LYS A 136 26.00 -0.11 -2.21
N GLY A 137 25.80 -0.64 -3.42
CA GLY A 137 26.34 -1.95 -3.81
C GLY A 137 27.87 -2.03 -3.70
N PHE A 138 28.59 -0.94 -4.02
CA PHE A 138 30.03 -0.82 -3.75
C PHE A 138 30.33 -0.85 -2.25
N TRP A 139 29.62 -0.05 -1.44
CA TRP A 139 29.83 -0.03 0.01
C TRP A 139 29.58 -1.40 0.66
N ASP A 140 28.54 -2.11 0.23
CA ASP A 140 28.24 -3.47 0.68
C ASP A 140 29.40 -4.45 0.37
N LYS A 141 30.11 -4.31 -0.78
CA LYS A 141 31.36 -5.06 -1.07
C LYS A 141 32.47 -4.72 -0.06
N VAL A 142 32.71 -3.43 0.19
CA VAL A 142 33.77 -2.96 1.11
C VAL A 142 33.49 -3.48 2.52
N GLN A 143 32.25 -3.42 3.00
CA GLN A 143 31.86 -3.95 4.31
C GLN A 143 32.15 -5.45 4.47
N VAL A 144 32.03 -6.26 3.40
CA VAL A 144 32.45 -7.67 3.43
C VAL A 144 33.96 -7.76 3.64
N GLN A 145 34.78 -7.07 2.83
CA GLN A 145 36.24 -7.14 2.96
C GLN A 145 36.77 -6.60 4.30
N VAL A 146 36.08 -5.64 4.92
CA VAL A 146 36.39 -5.14 6.26
C VAL A 146 36.01 -6.15 7.34
N ARG A 147 34.84 -6.81 7.23
CA ARG A 147 34.41 -7.88 8.16
C ARG A 147 35.35 -9.07 8.10
N ASP A 148 35.75 -9.46 6.89
CA ASP A 148 36.65 -10.58 6.61
C ASP A 148 38.13 -10.23 6.93
N ARG A 149 38.39 -8.97 7.33
CA ARG A 149 39.70 -8.43 7.73
C ARG A 149 40.77 -8.46 6.62
N ASN A 150 40.34 -8.43 5.36
CA ASN A 150 41.20 -8.39 4.16
C ASN A 150 41.79 -7.00 3.86
N LEU A 151 41.39 -5.97 4.63
CA LEU A 151 41.87 -4.59 4.52
C LEU A 151 42.48 -4.13 5.85
N PHE A 152 43.53 -3.31 5.78
CA PHE A 152 44.00 -2.56 6.96
C PHE A 152 42.93 -1.58 7.43
N ARG A 153 42.85 -1.33 8.75
CA ARG A 153 41.88 -0.40 9.34
C ARG A 153 41.95 0.99 8.70
N GLU A 154 43.14 1.52 8.50
CA GLU A 154 43.37 2.82 7.85
C GLU A 154 42.84 2.86 6.41
N HIS A 155 42.97 1.76 5.65
CA HIS A 155 42.38 1.62 4.32
C HIS A 155 40.85 1.53 4.38
N ALA A 156 40.31 0.79 5.36
CA ALA A 156 38.87 0.65 5.57
C ALA A 156 38.21 1.99 5.93
N ASP A 157 38.80 2.74 6.86
CA ASP A 157 38.32 4.06 7.28
C ASP A 157 38.44 5.07 6.12
N ALA A 158 39.56 5.10 5.38
CA ALA A 158 39.72 5.97 4.21
C ALA A 158 38.71 5.67 3.07
N LEU A 159 38.36 4.39 2.84
CA LEU A 159 37.29 4.02 1.88
C LEU A 159 35.91 4.44 2.41
N ARG A 160 35.65 4.25 3.72
CA ARG A 160 34.40 4.62 4.38
C ARG A 160 34.13 6.12 4.30
N ASP A 161 35.11 6.95 4.62
CA ASP A 161 34.90 8.40 4.70
C ASP A 161 34.65 9.00 3.31
N ARG A 162 35.43 8.59 2.30
CA ARG A 162 35.16 8.93 0.90
C ARG A 162 33.78 8.45 0.41
N THR A 163 33.35 7.27 0.84
CA THR A 163 32.00 6.76 0.53
C THR A 163 30.92 7.66 1.17
N ASN A 164 31.14 8.14 2.40
CA ASN A 164 30.25 9.08 3.09
C ASN A 164 30.21 10.46 2.42
N GLU A 165 31.34 10.96 1.92
CA GLU A 165 31.42 12.20 1.11
C GLU A 165 30.54 12.08 -0.13
N LEU A 166 30.70 11.01 -0.92
CA LEU A 166 29.91 10.78 -2.14
C LEU A 166 28.40 10.61 -1.86
N PHE A 167 28.03 9.90 -0.79
CA PHE A 167 26.64 9.86 -0.34
C PHE A 167 26.11 11.22 0.12
N THR A 168 26.98 12.16 0.51
CA THR A 168 26.58 13.53 0.89
C THR A 168 26.36 14.39 -0.35
N SER A 169 27.26 14.35 -1.33
CA SER A 169 27.06 15.00 -2.64
C SER A 169 25.78 14.52 -3.35
N LEU A 170 25.47 13.22 -3.28
CA LEU A 170 24.21 12.68 -3.81
C LEU A 170 22.97 13.20 -3.05
N LYS A 171 23.04 13.40 -1.73
CA LYS A 171 21.94 14.02 -0.95
C LYS A 171 21.74 15.48 -1.35
N GLU A 172 22.81 16.24 -1.62
CA GLU A 172 22.69 17.61 -2.12
C GLU A 172 22.05 17.68 -3.51
N LEU A 173 22.45 16.81 -4.44
CA LEU A 173 21.81 16.70 -5.76
C LEU A 173 20.32 16.36 -5.65
N ARG A 174 19.95 15.56 -4.63
CA ARG A 174 18.54 15.25 -4.34
C ARG A 174 17.80 16.44 -3.76
N GLY A 175 18.38 17.16 -2.79
CA GLY A 175 17.82 18.40 -2.24
C GLY A 175 17.52 19.43 -3.33
N LYS A 176 18.48 19.65 -4.25
CA LYS A 176 18.32 20.53 -5.43
C LYS A 176 17.17 20.07 -6.34
N LEU A 177 16.94 18.77 -6.51
CA LEU A 177 15.82 18.23 -7.28
C LEU A 177 14.47 18.43 -6.57
N ASP A 178 14.43 18.24 -5.26
CA ASP A 178 13.24 18.47 -4.44
C ASP A 178 12.90 19.98 -4.42
N GLU A 179 13.89 20.88 -4.30
CA GLU A 179 13.74 22.34 -4.46
C GLU A 179 13.22 22.75 -5.85
N GLU A 180 13.76 22.18 -6.94
CA GLU A 180 13.23 22.40 -8.31
C GLU A 180 11.75 21.99 -8.40
N PHE A 181 11.39 20.86 -7.77
CA PHE A 181 10.02 20.36 -7.74
C PHE A 181 9.08 21.24 -6.91
N GLU A 182 9.51 21.74 -5.74
CA GLU A 182 8.72 22.67 -4.93
C GLU A 182 8.51 24.00 -5.65
N ARG A 183 9.53 24.56 -6.31
CA ARG A 183 9.37 25.78 -7.13
C ARG A 183 8.38 25.57 -8.26
N LEU A 184 8.51 24.50 -9.04
CA LEU A 184 7.57 24.17 -10.12
C LEU A 184 6.15 23.90 -9.58
N SER A 185 6.03 23.28 -8.42
CA SER A 185 4.76 23.07 -7.71
C SER A 185 4.12 24.39 -7.29
N LYS A 186 4.92 25.37 -6.84
CA LYS A 186 4.45 26.71 -6.49
C LYS A 186 4.00 27.50 -7.72
N ASP A 187 4.82 27.54 -8.77
CA ASP A 187 4.47 28.21 -10.04
C ASP A 187 3.16 27.67 -10.63
N ASN A 188 2.97 26.34 -10.58
CA ASN A 188 1.73 25.70 -11.00
C ASN A 188 0.56 26.02 -10.05
N TYR A 189 0.79 26.01 -8.73
CA TYR A 189 -0.22 26.35 -7.73
C TYR A 189 -0.73 27.79 -7.88
N ASP A 190 0.17 28.76 -8.06
CA ASP A 190 -0.18 30.17 -8.23
C ASP A 190 -0.97 30.38 -9.54
N ARG A 191 -0.59 29.68 -10.63
CA ARG A 191 -1.35 29.67 -11.90
C ARG A 191 -2.76 29.09 -11.74
N PHE A 192 -2.92 27.92 -11.13
CA PHE A 192 -4.25 27.33 -10.90
C PHE A 192 -5.09 28.20 -9.94
N THR A 193 -4.46 28.77 -8.91
CA THR A 193 -5.09 29.71 -7.96
C THR A 193 -5.60 30.95 -8.69
N GLN A 194 -4.84 31.53 -9.62
CA GLN A 194 -5.28 32.65 -10.44
C GLN A 194 -6.44 32.25 -11.36
N MET A 195 -6.30 31.15 -12.12
CA MET A 195 -7.36 30.68 -13.03
C MET A 195 -8.68 30.36 -12.31
N LEU A 196 -8.63 29.76 -11.12
CA LEU A 196 -9.82 29.54 -10.28
C LEU A 196 -10.43 30.86 -9.81
N THR A 197 -9.60 31.81 -9.36
CA THR A 197 -10.06 33.15 -8.95
C THR A 197 -10.76 33.89 -10.11
N ASP A 198 -10.28 33.75 -11.34
CA ASP A 198 -10.87 34.39 -12.51
C ASP A 198 -12.11 33.67 -13.04
N VAL A 199 -12.27 32.36 -12.78
CA VAL A 199 -13.56 31.67 -12.97
C VAL A 199 -14.56 32.11 -11.90
N GLU A 200 -14.17 32.16 -10.62
CA GLU A 200 -15.02 32.58 -9.50
C GLU A 200 -15.59 34.00 -9.71
N LYS A 201 -14.78 34.96 -10.18
CA LYS A 201 -15.25 36.30 -10.60
C LYS A 201 -16.29 36.21 -11.72
N LYS A 202 -16.02 35.49 -12.81
CA LYS A 202 -17.00 35.34 -13.90
C LYS A 202 -18.31 34.69 -13.42
N VAL A 203 -18.24 33.85 -12.38
CA VAL A 203 -19.40 33.24 -11.70
C VAL A 203 -20.12 34.22 -10.76
N SER A 204 -19.44 35.19 -10.12
CA SER A 204 -20.11 36.28 -9.40
C SER A 204 -20.80 37.25 -10.35
N ASP A 205 -20.14 37.58 -11.45
CA ASP A 205 -20.53 38.61 -12.42
C ASP A 205 -21.67 38.17 -13.36
N GLY A 206 -22.19 36.95 -13.18
CA GLY A 206 -23.36 36.43 -13.90
C GLY A 206 -23.08 35.99 -15.33
N LEU A 207 -21.82 35.73 -15.71
CA LEU A 207 -21.50 35.24 -17.06
C LEU A 207 -22.06 33.83 -17.31
N ARG A 208 -22.16 33.47 -18.60
CA ARG A 208 -22.68 32.18 -19.06
C ARG A 208 -21.98 31.00 -18.39
N LEU A 209 -22.73 30.27 -17.55
CA LEU A 209 -22.22 29.17 -16.72
C LEU A 209 -21.70 27.95 -17.49
N GLN A 210 -22.18 27.72 -18.72
CA GLN A 210 -21.77 26.55 -19.52
C GLN A 210 -20.29 26.64 -19.95
N PRO A 211 -19.81 27.72 -20.62
CA PRO A 211 -18.38 27.94 -20.83
C PRO A 211 -17.53 27.80 -19.56
N LEU A 212 -17.96 28.38 -18.44
CA LEU A 212 -17.21 28.31 -17.18
C LEU A 212 -17.12 26.88 -16.61
N PHE A 213 -18.14 26.05 -16.85
CA PHE A 213 -18.11 24.62 -16.53
C PHE A 213 -17.18 23.82 -17.46
N ASP A 214 -17.02 24.26 -18.71
CA ASP A 214 -16.09 23.67 -19.67
C ASP A 214 -14.64 24.09 -19.36
N ASP A 215 -14.40 25.36 -19.01
CA ASP A 215 -13.13 25.90 -18.50
C ASP A 215 -12.64 25.09 -17.28
N LEU A 216 -13.50 24.84 -16.28
CA LEU A 216 -13.14 24.04 -15.11
C LEU A 216 -12.80 22.58 -15.46
N LYS A 217 -13.44 21.99 -16.48
CA LYS A 217 -13.09 20.62 -16.93
C LYS A 217 -11.75 20.59 -17.66
N GLU A 218 -11.41 21.61 -18.43
CA GLU A 218 -10.08 21.73 -19.03
C GLU A 218 -9.01 21.92 -17.94
N MET A 219 -9.29 22.78 -16.97
CA MET A 219 -8.44 22.98 -15.80
C MET A 219 -8.25 21.68 -15.00
N GLN A 220 -9.30 20.88 -14.82
CA GLN A 220 -9.22 19.58 -14.14
C GLN A 220 -8.34 18.57 -14.90
N ARG A 221 -8.27 18.62 -16.24
CA ARG A 221 -7.33 17.80 -17.02
C ARG A 221 -5.89 18.25 -16.77
N LYS A 222 -5.61 19.54 -17.00
CA LYS A 222 -4.30 20.17 -16.77
C LYS A 222 -3.79 19.93 -15.33
N PHE A 223 -4.67 19.99 -14.34
CA PHE A 223 -4.38 19.73 -12.93
C PHE A 223 -3.96 18.28 -12.64
N ARG A 224 -4.51 17.28 -13.35
CA ARG A 224 -4.11 15.87 -13.15
C ARG A 224 -2.67 15.63 -13.58
N GLU A 225 -2.29 16.25 -14.70
CA GLU A 225 -0.97 16.17 -15.37
C GLU A 225 0.09 17.07 -14.72
N ALA A 226 -0.32 18.14 -14.01
CA ALA A 226 0.59 19.08 -13.38
C ALA A 226 1.42 18.46 -12.24
N LYS A 227 2.74 18.74 -12.28
CA LYS A 227 3.65 18.49 -11.16
C LYS A 227 3.31 19.44 -10.01
N LEU A 228 2.85 18.86 -8.91
CA LEU A 228 2.38 19.53 -7.69
C LEU A 228 2.74 18.68 -6.47
N THR A 229 3.18 19.33 -5.40
CA THR A 229 3.30 18.74 -4.07
C THR A 229 1.92 18.33 -3.55
N LYS A 230 1.87 17.36 -2.65
CA LYS A 230 0.61 16.81 -2.09
C LYS A 230 -0.32 17.92 -1.58
N ASP A 231 0.22 18.88 -0.85
CA ASP A 231 -0.56 19.94 -0.20
C ASP A 231 -1.09 20.97 -1.20
N HIS A 232 -0.31 21.32 -2.22
CA HIS A 232 -0.78 22.16 -3.32
C HIS A 232 -1.87 21.43 -4.11
N ARG A 233 -1.69 20.12 -4.37
CA ARG A 233 -2.67 19.27 -5.06
C ARG A 233 -4.00 19.22 -4.31
N THR A 234 -3.99 19.03 -3.00
CA THR A 234 -5.21 19.06 -2.16
C THR A 234 -5.88 20.43 -2.20
N LYS A 235 -5.16 21.52 -1.90
CA LYS A 235 -5.72 22.90 -1.88
C LYS A 235 -6.38 23.30 -3.20
N ILE A 236 -5.77 22.97 -4.34
CA ILE A 236 -6.35 23.24 -5.67
C ILE A 236 -7.59 22.35 -5.90
N TRP A 237 -7.54 21.07 -5.50
CA TRP A 237 -8.68 20.15 -5.66
C TRP A 237 -9.91 20.60 -4.87
N ASP A 238 -9.74 20.98 -3.60
CA ASP A 238 -10.83 21.48 -2.74
C ASP A 238 -11.51 22.70 -3.37
N ARG A 239 -10.72 23.66 -3.85
CA ARG A 239 -11.22 24.90 -4.48
C ARG A 239 -11.86 24.63 -5.84
N LEU A 240 -11.31 23.72 -6.64
CA LEU A 240 -11.86 23.32 -7.93
C LEU A 240 -13.18 22.55 -7.79
N ASP A 241 -13.32 21.69 -6.78
CA ASP A 241 -14.59 21.04 -6.45
C ASP A 241 -15.64 22.04 -5.93
N LEU A 242 -15.25 22.99 -5.08
CA LEU A 242 -16.12 24.08 -4.62
C LEU A 242 -16.60 24.96 -5.79
N ALA A 243 -15.71 25.34 -6.71
CA ALA A 243 -16.09 26.07 -7.92
C ALA A 243 -17.06 25.25 -8.80
N PHE A 244 -16.84 23.93 -8.93
CA PHE A 244 -17.79 23.05 -9.63
C PHE A 244 -19.15 22.95 -8.93
N LYS A 245 -19.21 22.94 -7.60
CA LYS A 245 -20.47 22.96 -6.82
C LYS A 245 -21.26 24.24 -7.09
N VAL A 246 -20.63 25.41 -6.92
CA VAL A 246 -21.27 26.72 -7.15
C VAL A 246 -21.79 26.86 -8.58
N ILE A 247 -21.03 26.41 -9.60
CA ILE A 247 -21.50 26.44 -11.00
C ILE A 247 -22.67 25.47 -11.23
N LYS A 248 -22.67 24.28 -10.64
CA LYS A 248 -23.80 23.34 -10.73
C LYS A 248 -25.06 23.91 -10.07
N GLU A 249 -24.95 24.45 -8.87
CA GLU A 249 -26.06 25.08 -8.14
C GLU A 249 -26.65 26.25 -8.91
N LYS A 250 -25.82 27.15 -9.46
CA LYS A 250 -26.33 28.25 -10.31
C LYS A 250 -26.91 27.79 -11.64
N ARG A 251 -26.49 26.64 -12.18
CA ARG A 251 -26.95 26.12 -13.48
C ARG A 251 -28.23 25.27 -13.39
N PHE A 252 -28.38 24.48 -12.34
CA PHE A 252 -29.47 23.51 -12.17
C PHE A 252 -30.41 23.85 -10.99
N GLY A 253 -30.20 25.01 -10.35
CA GLY A 253 -30.79 25.34 -9.05
C GLY A 253 -30.19 24.51 -7.92
N THR A 254 -30.75 24.64 -6.72
CA THR A 254 -30.48 23.78 -5.56
C THR A 254 -31.10 22.39 -5.76
N SER A 255 -30.70 21.70 -6.82
CA SER A 255 -31.13 20.35 -7.13
C SER A 255 -30.53 19.39 -6.10
N SER A 256 -31.41 18.69 -5.38
CA SER A 256 -31.10 17.91 -4.17
C SER A 256 -29.97 16.89 -4.37
N ASN A 257 -28.75 17.26 -3.98
CA ASN A 257 -27.65 16.32 -3.78
C ASN A 257 -26.82 16.67 -2.54
N THR A 258 -27.50 16.95 -1.43
CA THR A 258 -26.87 17.09 -0.11
C THR A 258 -26.55 15.72 0.46
N THR A 259 -25.53 15.06 -0.09
CA THR A 259 -24.85 13.95 0.61
C THR A 259 -24.14 14.53 1.82
N THR A 260 -24.77 14.50 2.99
CA THR A 260 -24.22 15.05 4.24
C THR A 260 -22.99 14.26 4.70
N ALA A 261 -21.81 14.86 4.53
CA ALA A 261 -20.66 14.54 5.38
C ALA A 261 -20.86 15.24 6.73
N GLY A 262 -20.88 14.47 7.82
CA GLY A 262 -21.26 14.95 9.16
C GLY A 262 -22.71 14.62 9.50
N GLY A 263 -22.91 13.75 10.48
CA GLY A 263 -24.21 13.19 10.81
C GLY A 263 -25.01 13.99 11.83
N ALA A 264 -26.01 14.72 11.36
CA ALA A 264 -27.21 15.09 12.14
C ALA A 264 -28.37 15.32 11.16
N THR A 265 -29.36 14.43 11.13
CA THR A 265 -30.62 14.67 10.39
C THR A 265 -31.74 14.89 11.37
N ALA A 266 -32.55 15.92 11.13
CA ALA A 266 -33.57 16.36 12.06
C ALA A 266 -34.67 15.30 12.27
N ALA A 267 -35.20 15.25 13.49
CA ALA A 267 -36.48 14.63 13.76
C ALA A 267 -37.58 15.35 12.96
N GLY A 268 -38.48 14.58 12.36
CA GLY A 268 -39.49 15.04 11.42
C GLY A 268 -40.12 13.82 10.77
N ASP A 269 -41.19 13.32 11.39
CA ASP A 269 -41.86 12.09 11.02
C ASP A 269 -42.96 12.37 10.00
N ASP A 270 -42.64 12.16 8.73
CA ASP A 270 -43.60 11.76 7.70
C ASP A 270 -42.81 11.21 6.50
N ARG A 271 -42.54 9.90 6.53
CA ARG A 271 -41.85 9.16 5.45
C ARG A 271 -42.56 7.84 5.19
N SER A 272 -42.73 7.49 3.91
CA SER A 272 -43.45 6.26 3.54
C SER A 272 -42.84 5.02 4.20
N PRO A 273 -43.64 4.01 4.62
CA PRO A 273 -43.13 2.72 5.06
C PRO A 273 -42.10 2.10 4.11
N GLY A 274 -42.30 2.22 2.79
CA GLY A 274 -41.34 1.77 1.78
C GLY A 274 -40.02 2.54 1.78
N GLU A 275 -40.04 3.85 2.03
CA GLU A 275 -38.82 4.66 2.11
C GLU A 275 -37.98 4.30 3.35
N ARG A 276 -38.65 3.99 4.48
CA ARG A 276 -38.01 3.51 5.70
C ARG A 276 -37.42 2.10 5.54
N LEU A 277 -38.01 1.25 4.69
CA LEU A 277 -37.44 -0.05 4.32
C LEU A 277 -36.22 0.10 3.38
N ASN A 278 -36.32 0.92 2.32
CA ASN A 278 -35.22 1.15 1.38
C ASN A 278 -33.95 1.65 2.08
N ARG A 279 -34.07 2.66 2.97
CA ARG A 279 -32.91 3.18 3.72
C ARG A 279 -32.27 2.14 4.68
N ARG A 280 -33.06 1.18 5.19
CA ARG A 280 -32.53 0.05 6.00
C ARG A 280 -31.78 -0.95 5.11
N TYR A 281 -32.32 -1.25 3.94
CA TYR A 281 -31.68 -2.10 2.94
C TYR A 281 -30.36 -1.50 2.42
N GLU A 282 -30.35 -0.23 2.03
CA GLU A 282 -29.13 0.51 1.64
C GLU A 282 -28.08 0.52 2.76
N GLY A 283 -28.51 0.74 4.01
CA GLY A 283 -27.64 0.68 5.19
C GLY A 283 -27.01 -0.71 5.41
N LEU A 284 -27.79 -1.78 5.23
CA LEU A 284 -27.31 -3.17 5.32
C LEU A 284 -26.35 -3.51 4.17
N MET A 285 -26.67 -3.14 2.94
CA MET A 285 -25.77 -3.31 1.80
C MET A 285 -24.44 -2.57 2.00
N SER A 286 -24.47 -1.38 2.60
CA SER A 286 -23.26 -0.64 2.99
C SER A 286 -22.50 -1.26 4.18
N ALA A 287 -23.14 -2.10 5.00
CA ALA A 287 -22.49 -2.87 6.05
C ALA A 287 -21.83 -4.15 5.50
N ILE A 288 -22.52 -4.84 4.58
CA ILE A 288 -22.02 -6.00 3.83
C ILE A 288 -20.74 -5.63 3.06
N ASP A 289 -20.77 -4.59 2.21
CA ASP A 289 -19.61 -4.10 1.45
C ASP A 289 -18.39 -3.79 2.35
N LYS A 290 -18.62 -3.19 3.52
CA LYS A 290 -17.56 -2.90 4.50
C LYS A 290 -17.01 -4.17 5.16
N MET A 291 -17.85 -5.18 5.36
CA MET A 291 -17.45 -6.46 5.95
C MET A 291 -16.69 -7.32 4.94
N GLU A 292 -17.15 -7.41 3.70
CA GLU A 292 -16.42 -8.05 2.59
C GLU A 292 -15.04 -7.40 2.41
N LYS A 293 -14.96 -6.07 2.34
CA LYS A 293 -13.70 -5.31 2.32
C LYS A 293 -12.88 -5.43 3.61
N SER A 294 -13.41 -6.00 4.68
CA SER A 294 -12.64 -6.29 5.92
C SER A 294 -12.32 -7.77 6.10
N ILE A 295 -12.99 -8.68 5.38
CA ILE A 295 -12.63 -10.09 5.24
C ILE A 295 -11.47 -10.18 4.26
N LYS A 296 -11.57 -9.55 3.09
CA LYS A 296 -10.50 -9.55 2.09
C LYS A 296 -9.15 -9.06 2.63
N ARG A 297 -9.13 -7.97 3.42
CA ARG A 297 -7.89 -7.48 4.05
C ARG A 297 -7.30 -8.46 5.07
N ASP A 298 -8.15 -9.23 5.76
CA ASP A 298 -7.67 -10.28 6.65
C ASP A 298 -7.14 -11.49 5.86
N GLU A 299 -7.72 -11.79 4.70
CA GLU A 299 -7.25 -12.83 3.77
C GLU A 299 -5.90 -12.43 3.14
N ASP A 300 -5.75 -11.17 2.72
CA ASP A 300 -4.48 -10.60 2.24
C ASP A 300 -3.39 -10.66 3.35
N ASP A 301 -3.73 -10.31 4.60
CA ASP A 301 -2.86 -10.45 5.80
C ASP A 301 -2.45 -11.92 6.03
N LEU A 302 -3.42 -12.85 5.95
CA LEU A 302 -3.24 -14.29 6.17
C LEU A 302 -2.29 -14.90 5.13
N ASP A 303 -2.49 -14.60 3.86
CA ASP A 303 -1.64 -15.10 2.78
C ASP A 303 -0.22 -14.51 2.85
N PHE A 304 -0.06 -13.30 3.38
CA PHE A 304 1.26 -12.73 3.67
C PHE A 304 1.96 -13.49 4.80
N GLN A 305 1.26 -13.77 5.92
CA GLN A 305 1.87 -14.54 7.02
C GLN A 305 2.19 -15.98 6.61
N LYS A 306 1.30 -16.67 5.87
CA LYS A 306 1.56 -18.04 5.37
C LYS A 306 2.77 -18.08 4.43
N ARG A 307 2.88 -17.13 3.50
CA ARG A 307 4.08 -16.97 2.66
C ARG A 307 5.35 -16.66 3.45
N LYS A 308 5.26 -16.01 4.61
CA LYS A 308 6.42 -15.80 5.48
C LYS A 308 6.79 -17.01 6.33
N VAL A 309 5.84 -17.75 6.89
CA VAL A 309 6.11 -19.02 7.62
C VAL A 309 6.85 -20.01 6.72
N ALA A 310 6.42 -20.16 5.47
CA ALA A 310 7.07 -21.06 4.49
C ALA A 310 8.51 -20.65 4.09
N ASN A 311 8.99 -19.48 4.52
CA ASN A 311 10.32 -18.93 4.20
C ASN A 311 10.97 -18.34 5.47
N THR A 312 10.84 -19.00 6.62
CA THR A 312 11.44 -18.58 7.91
C THR A 312 12.07 -19.77 8.63
N ASP A 313 13.39 -19.81 8.71
CA ASP A 313 14.15 -20.93 9.31
C ASP A 313 14.19 -20.87 10.86
N GLY A 314 13.84 -19.72 11.46
CA GLY A 314 13.86 -19.51 12.91
C GLY A 314 12.65 -20.10 13.62
N GLN A 315 12.86 -21.12 14.47
CA GLN A 315 11.79 -21.84 15.20
C GLN A 315 10.85 -20.92 16.01
N LEU A 316 11.39 -19.94 16.74
CA LEU A 316 10.59 -18.98 17.52
C LEU A 316 9.80 -18.02 16.62
N GLU A 317 10.36 -17.57 15.50
CA GLU A 317 9.62 -16.74 14.55
C GLU A 317 8.49 -17.52 13.88
N ALA A 318 8.72 -18.78 13.52
CA ALA A 318 7.68 -19.67 12.98
C ALA A 318 6.52 -19.83 13.97
N GLN A 319 6.80 -20.04 15.26
CA GLN A 319 5.77 -20.10 16.31
C GLN A 319 4.99 -18.77 16.46
N ILE A 320 5.68 -17.63 16.50
CA ILE A 320 5.05 -16.30 16.61
C ILE A 320 4.18 -16.00 15.38
N ARG A 321 4.60 -16.41 14.18
CA ARG A 321 3.81 -16.27 12.94
C ARG A 321 2.63 -17.24 12.91
N GLN A 322 2.80 -18.47 13.37
CA GLN A 322 1.71 -19.46 13.46
C GLN A 322 0.59 -19.01 14.41
N ALA A 323 0.95 -18.44 15.57
CA ALA A 323 -0.03 -17.83 16.48
C ALA A 323 -0.79 -16.67 15.81
N LYS A 324 -0.10 -15.81 15.04
CA LYS A 324 -0.73 -14.72 14.27
C LYS A 324 -1.66 -15.24 13.18
N ILE A 325 -1.31 -16.34 12.48
CA ILE A 325 -2.19 -16.97 11.48
C ILE A 325 -3.49 -17.44 12.15
N LEU A 326 -3.41 -18.19 13.26
CA LEU A 326 -4.59 -18.65 14.00
C LEU A 326 -5.48 -17.49 14.47
N MET A 327 -4.89 -16.40 14.97
CA MET A 327 -5.64 -15.19 15.35
C MET A 327 -6.34 -14.51 14.16
N ILE A 328 -5.75 -14.55 12.95
CA ILE A 328 -6.37 -14.01 11.75
C ILE A 328 -7.46 -14.97 11.21
N GLU A 329 -7.25 -16.28 11.28
CA GLU A 329 -8.22 -17.29 10.84
C GLU A 329 -9.52 -17.27 11.68
N GLU A 330 -9.42 -17.13 13.00
CA GLU A 330 -10.61 -16.91 13.86
C GLU A 330 -11.27 -15.54 13.61
N ARG A 331 -10.49 -14.50 13.32
CA ARG A 331 -10.99 -13.16 12.94
C ARG A 331 -11.77 -13.21 11.62
N ILE A 332 -11.29 -13.98 10.64
CA ILE A 332 -11.97 -14.25 9.37
C ILE A 332 -13.24 -15.07 9.62
N ARG A 333 -13.18 -16.14 10.42
CA ARG A 333 -14.34 -17.00 10.71
C ARG A 333 -15.49 -16.19 11.30
N SER A 334 -15.23 -15.44 12.37
CA SER A 334 -16.27 -14.61 13.03
C SER A 334 -16.82 -13.48 12.13
N LYS A 335 -16.04 -13.00 11.15
CA LYS A 335 -16.53 -12.05 10.13
C LYS A 335 -17.36 -12.74 9.05
N ARG A 336 -16.98 -13.94 8.59
CA ARG A 336 -17.74 -14.72 7.60
C ARG A 336 -19.09 -15.20 8.17
N GLU A 337 -19.14 -15.58 9.45
CA GLU A 337 -20.39 -15.89 10.16
C GLU A 337 -21.34 -14.69 10.16
N LYS A 338 -20.87 -13.52 10.60
CA LYS A 338 -21.65 -12.26 10.59
C LYS A 338 -22.02 -11.77 9.19
N LEU A 339 -21.19 -12.04 8.19
CA LEU A 339 -21.54 -11.80 6.78
C LEU A 339 -22.73 -12.69 6.38
N GLY A 340 -22.74 -13.96 6.79
CA GLY A 340 -23.87 -14.87 6.59
C GLY A 340 -25.17 -14.37 7.24
N GLU A 341 -25.13 -13.95 8.50
CA GLU A 341 -26.26 -13.34 9.21
C GLU A 341 -26.81 -12.09 8.48
N MET A 342 -25.91 -11.22 8.00
CA MET A 342 -26.29 -10.03 7.23
C MET A 342 -26.86 -10.38 5.85
N LEU A 343 -26.37 -11.41 5.17
CA LEU A 343 -26.89 -11.87 3.88
C LEU A 343 -28.28 -12.50 4.02
N GLN A 344 -28.53 -13.27 5.07
CA GLN A 344 -29.89 -13.75 5.41
C GLN A 344 -30.83 -12.58 5.73
N THR A 345 -30.36 -11.61 6.52
CA THR A 345 -31.11 -10.37 6.81
C THR A 345 -31.40 -9.56 5.54
N ARG A 346 -30.49 -9.57 4.56
CA ARG A 346 -30.68 -8.91 3.26
C ARG A 346 -31.82 -9.55 2.49
N GLU A 347 -31.84 -10.88 2.38
CA GLU A 347 -32.92 -11.62 1.70
C GLU A 347 -34.29 -11.43 2.36
N GLU A 348 -34.36 -11.30 3.69
CA GLU A 348 -35.59 -10.88 4.38
C GLU A 348 -36.03 -9.47 4.01
N LEU A 349 -35.08 -8.52 3.89
CA LEU A 349 -35.38 -7.14 3.52
C LEU A 349 -35.75 -7.00 2.04
N ASP A 350 -35.11 -7.72 1.13
CA ASP A 350 -35.47 -7.76 -0.30
C ASP A 350 -36.93 -8.16 -0.47
N ARG A 351 -37.34 -9.30 0.09
CA ARG A 351 -38.73 -9.80 0.04
C ARG A 351 -39.72 -8.79 0.66
N ARG A 352 -39.33 -8.08 1.73
CA ARG A 352 -40.16 -7.01 2.35
C ARG A 352 -40.21 -5.72 1.52
N VAL A 353 -39.16 -5.41 0.77
CA VAL A 353 -39.10 -4.25 -0.15
C VAL A 353 -39.92 -4.54 -1.42
N GLU A 354 -39.85 -5.74 -1.99
CA GLU A 354 -40.64 -6.17 -3.14
C GLU A 354 -42.14 -6.19 -2.84
N THR A 355 -42.54 -6.88 -1.76
CA THR A 355 -43.96 -6.91 -1.34
C THR A 355 -44.51 -5.53 -0.97
N GLN A 356 -43.66 -4.60 -0.49
CA GLN A 356 -44.06 -3.22 -0.27
C GLN A 356 -44.17 -2.43 -1.59
N LYS A 357 -43.24 -2.60 -2.54
CA LYS A 357 -43.31 -2.00 -3.89
C LYS A 357 -44.58 -2.43 -4.62
N GLU A 358 -44.94 -3.71 -4.57
CA GLU A 358 -46.20 -4.21 -5.12
C GLU A 358 -47.42 -3.55 -4.49
N ARG A 359 -47.45 -3.44 -3.15
CA ARG A 359 -48.59 -2.85 -2.42
C ARG A 359 -48.76 -1.38 -2.75
N ASP A 360 -47.67 -0.63 -2.85
CA ASP A 360 -47.72 0.80 -3.17
C ASP A 360 -47.99 1.04 -4.67
N ALA A 361 -47.59 0.12 -5.57
CA ALA A 361 -48.03 0.13 -6.97
C ALA A 361 -49.53 -0.15 -7.10
N LYS A 362 -50.06 -1.20 -6.44
CA LYS A 362 -51.48 -1.56 -6.43
C LYS A 362 -52.36 -0.41 -5.87
N LYS A 363 -51.90 0.31 -4.85
CA LYS A 363 -52.55 1.56 -4.39
C LYS A 363 -52.51 2.64 -5.47
N ALA A 364 -51.34 2.94 -6.04
CA ALA A 364 -51.21 3.96 -7.08
C ALA A 364 -52.03 3.67 -8.36
N GLU A 365 -52.43 2.42 -8.60
CA GLU A 365 -53.43 2.06 -9.64
C GLU A 365 -54.86 2.27 -9.15
N GLN A 366 -55.20 1.84 -7.92
CA GLN A 366 -56.51 2.08 -7.31
C GLN A 366 -56.82 3.57 -7.18
N ASP A 367 -55.86 4.40 -6.75
CA ASP A 367 -56.01 5.85 -6.61
C ASP A 367 -56.33 6.49 -7.96
N LYS A 368 -55.62 6.14 -9.05
CA LYS A 368 -55.93 6.59 -10.42
C LYS A 368 -57.34 6.16 -10.86
N ILE A 369 -57.77 4.95 -10.50
CA ILE A 369 -59.12 4.46 -10.78
C ILE A 369 -60.17 5.25 -9.98
N HIS A 370 -59.88 5.62 -8.74
CA HIS A 370 -60.76 6.45 -7.91
C HIS A 370 -60.82 7.91 -8.37
N GLU A 371 -59.70 8.49 -8.82
CA GLU A 371 -59.66 9.82 -9.46
C GLU A 371 -60.45 9.82 -10.78
N ALA A 372 -60.25 8.81 -11.64
CA ALA A 372 -61.02 8.65 -12.88
C ALA A 372 -62.53 8.48 -12.61
N LYS A 373 -62.90 7.72 -11.58
CA LYS A 373 -64.31 7.58 -11.14
C LYS A 373 -64.88 8.90 -10.63
N ARG A 374 -64.15 9.66 -9.79
CA ARG A 374 -64.60 10.99 -9.33
C ARG A 374 -64.77 11.97 -10.49
N ALA A 375 -63.82 12.02 -11.42
CA ALA A 375 -63.90 12.86 -12.61
C ALA A 375 -65.05 12.46 -13.56
N ALA A 376 -65.43 11.18 -13.59
CA ALA A 376 -66.62 10.72 -14.31
C ALA A 376 -67.92 11.07 -13.56
N GLU A 377 -67.97 10.87 -12.24
CA GLU A 377 -69.11 11.26 -11.39
C GLU A 377 -69.38 12.77 -11.45
N GLU A 378 -68.35 13.62 -11.46
CA GLU A 378 -68.50 15.07 -11.55
C GLU A 378 -69.06 15.51 -12.91
N LYS A 379 -68.63 14.86 -14.01
CA LYS A 379 -69.23 15.06 -15.34
C LYS A 379 -70.70 14.65 -15.34
N ILE A 380 -71.02 13.44 -14.88
CA ILE A 380 -72.40 12.93 -14.79
C ILE A 380 -73.27 13.84 -13.90
N LYS A 381 -72.74 14.33 -12.78
CA LYS A 381 -73.45 15.30 -11.90
C LYS A 381 -73.65 16.67 -12.57
N SER A 382 -72.77 17.09 -13.49
CA SER A 382 -72.96 18.30 -14.30
C SER A 382 -74.01 18.10 -15.40
N GLU A 383 -74.00 16.96 -16.08
CA GLU A 383 -74.96 16.59 -17.12
C GLU A 383 -76.38 16.39 -16.55
N ILE A 384 -76.51 15.72 -15.40
CA ILE A 384 -77.79 15.56 -14.70
C ILE A 384 -78.34 16.91 -14.23
N LYS A 385 -77.49 17.87 -13.80
CA LYS A 385 -77.94 19.23 -13.47
C LYS A 385 -78.47 19.96 -14.70
N ALA A 386 -77.74 19.94 -15.81
CA ALA A 386 -78.20 20.53 -17.07
C ALA A 386 -79.53 19.91 -17.55
N ALA A 387 -79.69 18.59 -17.44
CA ALA A 387 -80.92 17.89 -17.79
C ALA A 387 -82.08 18.14 -16.79
N ALA A 388 -81.79 18.43 -15.51
CA ALA A 388 -82.79 18.77 -14.51
C ALA A 388 -83.30 20.20 -14.67
N ASP A 389 -82.40 21.16 -14.97
CA ASP A 389 -82.80 22.54 -15.25
C ASP A 389 -83.61 22.64 -16.56
N ALA A 390 -83.27 21.83 -17.58
CA ALA A 390 -84.07 21.66 -18.80
C ALA A 390 -85.47 21.02 -18.57
N ARG A 391 -85.72 20.39 -17.42
CA ARG A 391 -87.06 19.85 -17.06
C ARG A 391 -87.95 20.83 -16.30
N LYS A 392 -87.36 21.87 -15.67
CA LYS A 392 -88.14 22.89 -14.94
C LYS A 392 -88.99 23.76 -15.87
N GLU A 393 -88.63 23.89 -17.15
CA GLU A 393 -89.42 24.61 -18.16
C GLU A 393 -90.73 23.90 -18.58
N ASP A 394 -90.94 22.64 -18.15
CA ASP A 394 -92.18 21.89 -18.39
C ASP A 394 -93.10 21.76 -17.16
N GLU A 395 -92.60 22.02 -15.94
CA GLU A 395 -93.36 21.82 -14.70
C GLU A 395 -94.53 22.82 -14.56
N ASP A 396 -94.37 24.05 -15.08
CA ASP A 396 -95.40 25.10 -15.18
C ASP A 396 -96.66 24.71 -15.99
N LYS A 397 -96.60 23.60 -16.74
CA LYS A 397 -97.72 23.13 -17.58
C LYS A 397 -98.66 22.17 -16.84
N LEU A 398 -98.19 21.48 -15.80
CA LEU A 398 -98.95 20.43 -15.10
C LEU A 398 -99.73 20.92 -13.87
N ALA A 399 -99.32 22.03 -13.24
CA ALA A 399 -99.99 22.58 -12.07
C ALA A 399 -101.47 23.01 -12.29
N LYS A 400 -101.90 23.16 -13.56
CA LYS A 400 -103.24 23.66 -13.93
C LYS A 400 -104.35 22.59 -13.98
N ALA A 401 -104.04 21.32 -13.74
CA ALA A 401 -104.99 20.22 -13.92
C ALA A 401 -105.68 19.72 -12.63
N ALA A 402 -105.18 20.07 -11.44
CA ALA A 402 -105.60 19.46 -10.18
C ALA A 402 -106.70 20.22 -9.39
N GLU A 403 -107.18 21.36 -9.90
CA GLU A 403 -108.04 22.29 -9.14
C GLU A 403 -109.56 22.05 -9.32
N GLN A 404 -109.97 20.93 -9.93
CA GLN A 404 -111.38 20.61 -10.22
C GLN A 404 -111.79 19.21 -9.74
N LEU A 405 -112.21 19.09 -8.47
CA LEU A 405 -113.37 18.33 -7.96
C LEU A 405 -113.47 18.48 -6.43
N LYS A 406 -114.70 18.47 -5.88
CA LYS A 406 -114.98 19.00 -4.51
C LYS A 406 -116.27 18.38 -3.93
N VAL A 407 -116.44 18.51 -2.60
CA VAL A 407 -117.68 18.49 -1.77
C VAL A 407 -117.78 17.35 -0.74
N GLU A 408 -117.64 17.72 0.55
CA GLU A 408 -118.44 17.38 1.78
C GLU A 408 -118.94 15.91 2.05
N LYS A 409 -119.28 15.44 3.27
CA LYS A 409 -119.63 16.05 4.59
C LYS A 409 -119.64 14.97 5.73
N GLY A 410 -119.53 15.35 7.01
CA GLY A 410 -120.12 14.59 8.16
C GLY A 410 -119.17 13.98 9.24
N VAL A 411 -119.38 14.33 10.51
CA VAL A 411 -118.70 13.95 11.81
C VAL A 411 -119.72 14.26 12.94
N PRO A 412 -119.90 13.57 14.11
CA PRO A 412 -118.98 12.87 15.06
C PRO A 412 -119.51 11.43 15.46
N PRO A 413 -119.36 10.78 16.66
CA PRO A 413 -118.60 11.08 17.91
C PRO A 413 -117.85 9.94 18.68
N VAL A 414 -116.73 10.33 19.30
CA VAL A 414 -116.25 10.13 20.71
C VAL A 414 -116.55 8.84 21.50
N ALA A 415 -115.48 8.10 21.89
CA ALA A 415 -115.26 7.52 23.24
C ALA A 415 -113.77 7.12 23.49
N LYS A 416 -113.38 6.96 24.77
CA LYS A 416 -112.07 6.46 25.31
C LYS A 416 -112.29 5.05 25.98
N PRO A 417 -111.30 4.29 26.55
CA PRO A 417 -109.88 4.60 26.86
C PRO A 417 -108.81 3.49 26.59
N GLU A 418 -107.54 3.84 26.91
CA GLU A 418 -106.38 3.07 27.45
C GLU A 418 -105.94 1.65 26.98
N GLU A 419 -104.66 1.62 26.55
CA GLU A 419 -103.56 0.63 26.74
C GLU A 419 -103.81 -0.86 27.07
N THR A 420 -103.26 -1.78 26.25
CA THR A 420 -102.19 -2.77 26.61
C THR A 420 -101.73 -3.64 25.38
N PRO A 421 -100.59 -4.37 25.42
CA PRO A 421 -99.91 -4.99 24.23
C PRO A 421 -99.95 -6.56 24.19
N PRO A 422 -99.13 -7.29 23.37
CA PRO A 422 -99.02 -7.43 21.90
C PRO A 422 -99.12 -8.94 21.48
N PRO A 423 -98.36 -9.50 20.50
CA PRO A 423 -98.30 -9.39 19.00
C PRO A 423 -99.05 -10.62 18.35
N PRO A 424 -98.73 -11.23 17.15
CA PRO A 424 -97.83 -10.93 16.01
C PRO A 424 -98.48 -11.10 14.58
N ALA A 425 -97.64 -11.26 13.53
CA ALA A 425 -97.95 -11.63 12.12
C ALA A 425 -98.59 -10.51 11.23
N GLU A 426 -98.38 -10.41 9.91
CA GLU A 426 -97.48 -11.10 8.94
C GLU A 426 -97.34 -10.26 7.63
N GLU A 427 -96.27 -10.49 6.85
CA GLU A 427 -96.20 -10.37 5.35
C GLU A 427 -96.49 -9.03 4.59
N SER A 428 -96.02 -8.80 3.34
CA SER A 428 -94.91 -9.41 2.58
C SER A 428 -94.29 -8.45 1.53
N LEU A 429 -93.11 -8.85 1.08
CA LEU A 429 -92.24 -8.40 -0.01
C LEU A 429 -92.95 -8.17 -1.36
N PHE A 430 -92.61 -7.10 -2.11
CA PHE A 430 -92.29 -7.15 -3.56
C PHE A 430 -91.94 -5.76 -4.16
N GLU A 431 -90.64 -5.41 -4.21
CA GLU A 431 -90.04 -4.77 -5.41
C GLU A 431 -88.49 -4.88 -5.45
N ALA A 432 -87.95 -6.03 -5.04
CA ALA A 432 -86.53 -6.35 -5.16
C ALA A 432 -86.24 -7.06 -6.50
N VAL A 433 -86.42 -6.38 -7.63
CA VAL A 433 -86.25 -6.98 -8.99
C VAL A 433 -85.50 -6.06 -9.97
N ILE A 434 -84.36 -5.50 -9.58
CA ILE A 434 -83.25 -5.18 -10.51
C ILE A 434 -81.91 -5.58 -9.87
N THR A 435 -81.69 -6.89 -9.73
CA THR A 435 -80.40 -7.50 -9.41
C THR A 435 -80.23 -8.79 -10.22
N THR A 436 -78.97 -9.23 -10.42
CA THR A 436 -78.58 -10.52 -11.03
C THR A 436 -78.54 -10.61 -12.56
N VAL A 437 -77.45 -10.09 -13.17
CA VAL A 437 -76.66 -10.80 -14.20
C VAL A 437 -75.18 -10.37 -14.08
N GLY A 438 -74.27 -11.35 -13.94
CA GLY A 438 -72.83 -11.27 -14.31
C GLY A 438 -71.91 -10.33 -13.51
N ASP A 439 -70.80 -10.77 -12.91
CA ASP A 439 -70.27 -12.13 -12.75
C ASP A 439 -69.55 -12.28 -11.41
N SER A 440 -69.54 -13.50 -10.86
CA SER A 440 -68.84 -13.83 -9.62
C SER A 440 -68.30 -15.27 -9.63
N VAL A 441 -67.34 -15.56 -10.53
CA VAL A 441 -66.64 -16.85 -10.60
C VAL A 441 -65.14 -16.66 -10.87
N THR A 442 -64.33 -16.66 -9.81
CA THR A 442 -62.95 -17.19 -9.80
C THR A 442 -62.61 -17.58 -8.36
N ASP A 443 -62.66 -18.88 -8.08
CA ASP A 443 -62.37 -19.52 -6.78
C ASP A 443 -60.89 -19.37 -6.35
N VAL A 444 -60.56 -19.30 -5.05
CA VAL A 444 -60.52 -20.41 -4.07
C VAL A 444 -59.67 -21.60 -4.57
N VAL A 445 -58.35 -21.46 -4.44
CA VAL A 445 -57.37 -22.52 -4.77
C VAL A 445 -56.40 -22.79 -3.60
N ASP A 446 -55.81 -21.76 -2.98
CA ASP A 446 -54.74 -21.93 -1.97
C ASP A 446 -55.21 -22.21 -0.53
N THR A 447 -56.44 -22.68 -0.33
CA THR A 447 -56.91 -23.24 0.96
C THR A 447 -56.99 -24.77 0.98
N LEU A 448 -56.60 -25.44 -0.11
CA LEU A 448 -56.61 -26.92 -0.23
C LEU A 448 -55.21 -27.53 -0.45
N LYS A 449 -54.16 -26.95 0.16
CA LYS A 449 -52.80 -27.53 0.14
C LYS A 449 -52.05 -27.50 1.47
N ALA A 450 -52.79 -27.46 2.58
CA ALA A 450 -52.27 -27.75 3.92
C ALA A 450 -53.08 -28.88 4.55
N VAL A 451 -52.39 -29.77 5.28
CA VAL A 451 -52.97 -30.93 6.01
C VAL A 451 -53.58 -32.03 5.13
N SER A 452 -52.74 -32.67 4.32
CA SER A 452 -52.87 -34.09 3.98
C SER A 452 -51.49 -34.77 4.11
N GLU A 453 -51.06 -34.96 5.35
CA GLU A 453 -49.88 -35.75 5.71
C GLU A 453 -50.19 -37.26 5.62
N VAL A 454 -49.14 -38.09 5.60
CA VAL A 454 -49.11 -39.58 5.58
C VAL A 454 -48.88 -40.24 4.20
N VAL A 455 -47.59 -40.54 3.95
CA VAL A 455 -47.00 -41.77 3.37
C VAL A 455 -47.56 -42.33 2.04
N GLY A 456 -46.69 -42.43 1.02
CA GLY A 456 -46.90 -43.28 -0.15
C GLY A 456 -45.93 -43.00 -1.30
N ASP A 457 -44.99 -43.91 -1.54
CA ASP A 457 -43.89 -43.84 -2.52
C ASP A 457 -44.31 -43.38 -3.93
N LYS A 458 -43.72 -42.27 -4.43
CA LYS A 458 -43.45 -41.96 -5.88
C LYS A 458 -42.82 -40.57 -6.15
N ILE A 459 -41.68 -40.28 -5.53
CA ILE A 459 -40.78 -39.18 -5.96
C ILE A 459 -39.30 -39.64 -5.89
N GLY A 460 -39.02 -40.85 -6.36
CA GLY A 460 -37.66 -41.32 -6.64
C GLY A 460 -37.38 -41.27 -8.15
N ASP A 461 -38.23 -41.96 -8.91
CA ASP A 461 -38.14 -42.26 -10.34
C ASP A 461 -37.81 -41.01 -11.20
N LEU A 462 -38.42 -39.86 -10.89
CA LEU A 462 -38.28 -38.61 -11.65
C LEU A 462 -37.00 -37.80 -11.31
N VAL A 463 -36.25 -38.22 -10.27
CA VAL A 463 -34.93 -37.65 -9.94
C VAL A 463 -33.81 -38.45 -10.62
N GLU A 464 -34.01 -39.75 -10.86
CA GLU A 464 -33.06 -40.57 -11.62
C GLU A 464 -33.14 -40.25 -13.13
N ASP A 465 -34.35 -40.18 -13.71
CA ASP A 465 -34.57 -39.75 -15.11
C ASP A 465 -33.85 -38.42 -15.44
N LEU A 466 -33.97 -37.43 -14.55
CA LEU A 466 -33.37 -36.10 -14.76
C LEU A 466 -31.85 -36.09 -14.55
N LYS A 467 -31.32 -37.05 -13.78
CA LYS A 467 -29.88 -37.22 -13.53
C LYS A 467 -29.20 -37.95 -14.69
N GLU A 468 -29.80 -39.02 -15.21
CA GLU A 468 -29.31 -39.69 -16.41
C GLU A 468 -29.33 -38.76 -17.63
N ALA A 469 -30.35 -37.91 -17.77
CA ALA A 469 -30.38 -36.87 -18.81
C ALA A 469 -29.26 -35.82 -18.70
N TRP A 470 -28.73 -35.58 -17.49
CA TRP A 470 -27.64 -34.62 -17.27
C TRP A 470 -26.26 -35.27 -17.40
N GLU A 471 -26.04 -36.45 -16.83
CA GLU A 471 -24.76 -37.16 -16.93
C GLU A 471 -24.45 -37.60 -18.38
N ASN A 472 -25.47 -37.98 -19.17
CA ASN A 472 -25.33 -38.26 -20.61
C ASN A 472 -25.01 -37.02 -21.47
N SER A 473 -25.04 -35.81 -20.91
CA SER A 473 -24.67 -34.57 -21.64
C SER A 473 -23.19 -34.17 -21.47
N ALA A 474 -22.42 -34.89 -20.64
CA ALA A 474 -21.17 -34.37 -20.09
C ALA A 474 -19.95 -35.30 -20.18
N LYS A 475 -20.02 -36.50 -20.80
CA LYS A 475 -18.89 -37.47 -20.71
C LYS A 475 -18.68 -38.50 -21.83
N THR A 476 -18.70 -38.08 -23.09
CA THR A 476 -18.24 -38.83 -24.28
C THR A 476 -17.95 -37.83 -25.42
N GLU A 477 -16.89 -37.91 -26.24
CA GLU A 477 -15.79 -38.89 -26.39
C GLU A 477 -14.42 -38.22 -26.67
N GLU A 478 -13.37 -38.77 -26.08
CA GLU A 478 -12.09 -39.13 -26.74
C GLU A 478 -11.93 -40.65 -26.49
N PRO A 479 -11.16 -41.48 -27.26
CA PRO A 479 -9.86 -41.10 -27.88
C PRO A 479 -9.44 -41.81 -29.21
N GLU A 480 -8.22 -41.45 -29.66
CA GLU A 480 -7.17 -42.23 -30.37
C GLU A 480 -7.37 -42.98 -31.71
N ALA A 481 -6.37 -42.78 -32.62
CA ALA A 481 -5.53 -43.78 -33.32
C ALA A 481 -5.05 -43.27 -34.72
N ALA A 482 -3.83 -43.49 -35.23
CA ALA A 482 -2.55 -43.98 -34.67
C ALA A 482 -1.41 -43.75 -35.71
N LYS A 483 -0.15 -44.15 -35.37
CA LYS A 483 1.07 -44.27 -36.23
C LYS A 483 1.85 -42.96 -36.51
N GLU A 484 3.20 -42.90 -36.54
CA GLU A 484 4.34 -43.81 -36.23
C GLU A 484 5.65 -42.94 -36.23
N GLU A 485 6.85 -43.27 -35.71
CA GLU A 485 7.51 -44.45 -35.09
C GLU A 485 8.81 -43.97 -34.33
N ILE A 486 9.63 -44.88 -33.73
CA ILE A 486 11.08 -44.73 -33.37
C ILE A 486 11.44 -43.82 -32.15
N VAL A 487 12.30 -44.17 -31.16
CA VAL A 487 12.89 -45.44 -30.62
C VAL A 487 13.57 -45.13 -29.25
N GLU A 488 13.62 -46.11 -28.31
CA GLU A 488 14.54 -46.43 -27.16
C GLU A 488 15.30 -45.30 -26.36
N ASP A 489 15.71 -45.46 -25.08
CA ASP A 489 15.89 -46.63 -24.20
C ASP A 489 15.75 -46.28 -22.67
N ASN A 490 16.03 -47.27 -21.79
CA ASN A 490 15.97 -47.30 -20.32
C ASN A 490 17.05 -46.42 -19.62
N VAL A 491 17.17 -46.22 -18.29
CA VAL A 491 17.21 -47.13 -17.11
C VAL A 491 16.90 -46.35 -15.79
N ALA A 492 16.58 -47.04 -14.68
CA ALA A 492 16.48 -46.48 -13.32
C ALA A 492 17.15 -47.38 -12.25
N GLU A 493 17.77 -46.77 -11.23
CA GLU A 493 18.22 -47.33 -9.91
C GLU A 493 18.59 -46.12 -9.00
N GLU A 494 18.27 -46.06 -7.69
CA GLU A 494 19.01 -46.56 -6.49
C GLU A 494 20.41 -45.93 -6.24
N ALA A 495 20.92 -45.71 -5.02
CA ALA A 495 20.37 -45.68 -3.63
C ALA A 495 21.43 -45.10 -2.63
N ALA A 496 21.14 -45.11 -1.32
CA ALA A 496 22.03 -44.84 -0.15
C ALA A 496 22.57 -43.38 0.04
N VAL A 497 22.73 -42.75 1.22
CA VAL A 497 22.93 -43.09 2.67
C VAL A 497 24.40 -42.98 3.13
N GLU A 498 24.60 -42.60 4.42
CA GLU A 498 25.83 -42.31 5.21
C GLU A 498 26.28 -40.82 5.28
N ASP A 499 26.76 -40.27 6.42
CA ASP A 499 26.52 -40.59 7.85
C ASP A 499 26.79 -39.33 8.74
N LYS A 500 26.72 -39.46 10.08
CA LYS A 500 26.74 -38.42 11.13
C LYS A 500 28.15 -37.94 11.55
N VAL A 501 28.16 -36.81 12.29
CA VAL A 501 28.74 -36.57 13.66
C VAL A 501 28.65 -35.05 13.92
N GLU A 502 28.06 -34.43 14.96
CA GLU A 502 27.76 -34.72 16.39
C GLU A 502 28.67 -33.89 17.35
N VAL A 503 28.15 -33.54 18.55
CA VAL A 503 28.72 -32.63 19.60
C VAL A 503 28.64 -31.11 19.26
N GLU A 504 28.00 -30.15 19.97
CA GLU A 504 27.48 -29.94 21.36
C GLU A 504 28.39 -28.99 22.22
N VAL A 505 27.80 -28.28 23.21
CA VAL A 505 28.45 -27.44 24.27
C VAL A 505 29.07 -26.11 23.76
N GLU A 506 28.90 -24.91 24.36
CA GLU A 506 28.00 -24.38 25.42
C GLU A 506 27.82 -22.86 25.19
N ALA A 507 26.89 -22.21 25.91
CA ALA A 507 26.79 -20.74 25.96
C ALA A 507 26.66 -20.24 27.40
N ILE A 508 27.71 -19.60 27.92
CA ILE A 508 27.71 -18.87 29.18
C ILE A 508 27.97 -17.40 28.86
N VAL A 509 27.11 -16.51 29.37
CA VAL A 509 27.29 -15.06 29.32
C VAL A 509 27.44 -14.61 30.77
N GLU A 510 28.64 -14.18 31.14
CA GLU A 510 28.84 -13.36 32.35
C GLU A 510 28.86 -11.88 31.97
N GLU A 511 28.43 -11.06 32.94
CA GLU A 511 28.14 -9.64 32.81
C GLU A 511 29.14 -8.86 33.66
N GLU A 512 30.05 -8.12 33.02
CA GLU A 512 30.98 -7.22 33.73
C GLU A 512 30.93 -5.83 33.08
N ALA A 513 30.58 -4.83 33.89
CA ALA A 513 30.45 -3.43 33.49
C ALA A 513 31.61 -2.61 34.08
N VAL A 514 32.15 -1.68 33.28
CA VAL A 514 33.29 -0.82 33.68
C VAL A 514 32.81 0.62 33.86
N GLU A 515 33.36 1.29 34.88
CA GLU A 515 32.98 2.62 35.37
C GLU A 515 33.13 3.77 34.34
N GLU A 516 32.28 4.79 34.50
CA GLU A 516 32.50 6.13 33.93
C GLU A 516 33.31 7.01 34.90
N GLU A 517 34.47 7.52 34.49
CA GLU A 517 35.11 8.68 35.15
C GLU A 517 34.85 9.97 34.36
N GLN A 518 34.53 11.06 35.06
CA GLN A 518 34.33 12.39 34.48
C GLN A 518 35.63 13.21 34.52
N PRO A 519 35.97 13.96 33.45
CA PRO A 519 37.09 14.91 33.50
C PRO A 519 36.73 16.14 34.33
N SER A 520 37.63 16.52 35.24
CA SER A 520 37.48 17.70 36.10
C SER A 520 37.92 18.99 35.40
N ASN A 521 37.30 20.11 35.76
CA ASN A 521 37.64 21.44 35.31
C ASN A 521 38.15 22.28 36.49
N PRO A 522 39.22 23.06 36.32
CA PRO A 522 39.36 24.32 37.03
C PRO A 522 39.72 25.48 36.10
N ALA A 523 39.12 26.64 36.35
CA ALA A 523 39.56 27.90 35.76
C ALA A 523 40.49 28.66 36.72
N ASP A 524 41.43 29.43 36.18
CA ASP A 524 41.63 30.80 36.64
C ASP A 524 42.29 31.69 35.57
N GLU A 525 41.98 32.98 35.63
CA GLU A 525 42.68 34.08 34.94
C GLU A 525 43.60 34.78 36.01
N PRO A 526 44.22 35.99 35.86
CA PRO A 526 44.10 37.02 34.81
C PRO A 526 45.44 37.75 34.42
N LYS A 527 45.30 38.82 33.60
CA LYS A 527 46.20 40.01 33.46
C LYS A 527 47.58 39.85 32.77
N ALA A 528 48.18 40.88 32.14
CA ALA A 528 47.66 42.15 31.57
C ALA A 528 48.74 42.89 30.72
N GLU A 529 48.34 44.03 30.13
CA GLU A 529 49.14 45.20 29.69
C GLU A 529 49.90 45.21 28.33
N ASN A 530 49.67 46.31 27.60
CA ASN A 530 50.57 47.04 26.68
C ASN A 530 50.99 46.41 25.33
N SER A 531 51.23 47.20 24.26
CA SER A 531 51.01 48.65 24.05
C SER A 531 50.95 49.01 22.55
N THR A 532 50.75 50.32 22.29
CA THR A 532 51.22 51.09 21.10
C THR A 532 50.72 50.68 19.72
N ALA A 533 49.97 51.61 19.12
CA ALA A 533 49.96 51.79 17.67
C ALA A 533 51.20 52.56 17.22
N GLU A 534 51.63 52.35 15.97
CA GLU A 534 52.32 53.36 15.17
C GLU A 534 51.51 53.59 13.88
N ASP A 535 51.57 54.82 13.40
CA ASP A 535 50.91 55.34 12.20
C ASP A 535 52.03 55.81 11.24
N GLU A 536 51.67 56.39 10.09
CA GLU A 536 52.60 56.85 9.04
C GLU A 536 53.32 55.69 8.28
N ASP A 537 53.77 55.84 7.04
CA ASP A 537 53.82 57.04 6.19
C ASP A 537 53.42 56.71 4.72
N ALA A 538 53.15 57.73 3.91
CA ALA A 538 52.64 57.61 2.54
C ALA A 538 53.38 58.49 1.53
N GLU A 539 53.85 57.92 0.40
CA GLU A 539 54.28 58.72 -0.74
C GLU A 539 53.92 58.14 -2.13
N LYS A 540 53.45 59.05 -3.01
CA LYS A 540 53.75 59.17 -4.46
C LYS A 540 53.41 57.97 -5.39
N LYS A 541 52.35 58.03 -6.24
CA LYS A 541 52.16 58.91 -7.43
C LYS A 541 53.46 59.19 -8.19
N ASP A 542 53.63 59.04 -9.50
CA ASP A 542 52.78 58.86 -10.70
C ASP A 542 53.80 58.57 -11.87
N PRO A 543 53.47 58.56 -13.17
CA PRO A 543 52.40 57.90 -13.95
C PRO A 543 52.94 57.24 -15.27
N ILE A 544 52.04 56.85 -16.20
CA ILE A 544 52.29 56.49 -17.64
C ILE A 544 52.96 55.09 -17.79
N GLU A 545 52.59 54.23 -18.76
CA GLU A 545 51.85 54.40 -20.03
C GLU A 545 50.59 53.51 -20.15
#